data_AF-A0AAJ8JT21-F1
#
_entry.id   AF-A0AAJ8JT21-F1
#
_cell.length_a   1.000
_cell.length_b   1.000
_cell.length_c   1.000
_cell.angle_alpha   90.00
_cell.angle_beta   90.00
_cell.angle_gamma   90.00
#
_symmetry.space_group_name_H-M   'P 1'
#
loop_
_entity.id
_entity.type
_entity.pdbx_description
1 polymer ?
#
loop_
_entity_poly.entity_id
_entity_poly.type
_entity_poly.pdbx_seq_one_letter_code
_entity_poly.pdbx_strand_id
1 'polypeptide(L)'
;MTVTKPCFVSTPQVAQIHRPLCPLSTAQTKLILTIFATACLCWLLIIVSVETISYPSNMAKTISVLSLSQNRMAARSIHDHIQPHGFVISGVLESDPFSAKDLALALKVLEPRPQAVVVGRGYSEEEADQVRRVFVEYAHDVGITGTVIKISDEVFERVGKEDIPSWVLEQLQKHLRGD
;
A
#
# COMPACT_ATOMS: atom_id res chain seq x y z
N MET A 1 56.88 -39.02 6.59
CA MET A 1 57.10 -40.27 7.35
C MET A 1 56.71 -39.91 8.78
N THR A 2 55.63 -40.40 9.38
CA THR A 2 55.22 -41.80 9.52
C THR A 2 53.70 -41.90 9.64
N VAL A 3 53.15 -42.94 9.02
CA VAL A 3 51.75 -43.38 8.99
C VAL A 3 51.48 -44.25 10.22
N THR A 4 50.31 -44.13 10.86
CA THR A 4 49.48 -45.31 11.23
C THR A 4 48.06 -44.92 11.66
N LYS A 5 47.13 -45.75 11.18
CA LYS A 5 45.66 -45.70 11.21
C LYS A 5 45.15 -46.79 12.21
N PRO A 6 43.82 -47.09 12.31
CA PRO A 6 43.08 -47.35 13.55
C PRO A 6 42.73 -48.84 13.82
N CYS A 7 42.11 -49.13 14.97
CA CYS A 7 41.36 -50.37 15.29
C CYS A 7 40.05 -49.96 16.02
N PHE A 8 38.82 -50.20 15.52
CA PHE A 8 38.02 -51.41 15.27
C PHE A 8 37.44 -52.13 16.52
N VAL A 9 36.15 -51.84 16.77
CA VAL A 9 34.99 -52.72 17.06
C VAL A 9 35.11 -53.88 18.09
N SER A 10 34.14 -53.99 19.03
CA SER A 10 33.23 -55.15 19.21
C SER A 10 32.27 -54.99 20.41
N THR A 11 31.01 -55.39 20.20
CA THR A 11 29.88 -55.53 21.16
C THR A 11 30.08 -56.72 22.12
N PRO A 12 29.27 -56.82 23.21
CA PRO A 12 28.11 -57.74 23.17
C PRO A 12 26.87 -57.29 23.97
N GLN A 13 25.70 -57.79 23.55
CA GLN A 13 24.44 -57.88 24.33
C GLN A 13 24.55 -58.97 25.41
N VAL A 14 24.02 -58.78 26.63
CA VAL A 14 23.34 -59.83 27.44
C VAL A 14 22.34 -59.21 28.44
N ALA A 15 21.07 -59.63 28.28
CA ALA A 15 20.00 -59.94 29.24
C ALA A 15 19.51 -58.98 30.36
N GLN A 16 18.18 -59.07 30.53
CA GLN A 16 17.25 -58.40 31.44
C GLN A 16 17.51 -58.63 32.94
N ILE A 17 17.05 -57.71 33.80
CA ILE A 17 16.45 -57.97 35.14
C ILE A 17 15.50 -56.82 35.52
N HIS A 18 14.47 -57.21 36.27
CA HIS A 18 13.23 -56.55 36.69
C HIS A 18 13.28 -55.16 37.37
N ARG A 19 12.19 -54.41 37.13
CA ARG A 19 11.56 -53.29 37.87
C ARG A 19 11.60 -53.41 39.41
N PRO A 20 11.57 -52.30 40.20
CA PRO A 20 10.37 -51.43 40.31
C PRO A 20 10.61 -49.90 40.29
N LEU A 21 9.73 -49.20 39.58
CA LEU A 21 9.56 -47.75 39.60
C LEU A 21 8.57 -47.38 40.72
N CYS A 22 9.01 -46.51 41.63
CA CYS A 22 8.16 -45.83 42.61
C CYS A 22 7.19 -44.86 41.91
N PRO A 23 5.96 -44.66 42.43
CA PRO A 23 4.99 -43.73 41.85
C PRO A 23 5.34 -42.28 42.24
N LEU A 24 5.53 -41.43 41.23
CA LEU A 24 5.67 -39.98 41.39
C LEU A 24 4.30 -39.35 41.65
N SER A 25 4.24 -38.59 42.75
CA SER A 25 3.09 -37.92 43.34
C SER A 25 2.16 -37.17 42.36
N THR A 26 0.86 -37.50 42.46
CA THR A 26 -0.30 -36.94 41.74
C THR A 26 -0.54 -35.44 41.93
N ALA A 27 0.26 -34.76 42.75
CA ALA A 27 0.09 -33.34 43.06
C ALA A 27 0.72 -32.40 42.02
N GLN A 28 1.77 -32.83 41.32
CA GLN A 28 2.50 -32.00 40.34
C GLN A 28 1.73 -31.84 39.01
N THR A 29 0.88 -32.81 38.64
CA THR A 29 0.15 -32.80 37.37
C THR A 29 -1.00 -31.79 37.35
N LYS A 30 -1.60 -31.48 38.51
CA LYS A 30 -2.72 -30.52 38.59
C LYS A 30 -2.26 -29.07 38.44
N LEU A 31 -1.05 -28.73 38.90
CA LEU A 31 -0.53 -27.37 38.82
C LEU A 31 -0.21 -26.97 37.36
N ILE A 32 0.38 -27.89 36.59
CA ILE A 32 0.75 -27.65 35.18
C ILE A 32 -0.48 -27.51 34.29
N LEU A 33 -1.53 -28.31 34.52
CA LEU A 33 -2.77 -28.22 33.73
C LEU A 33 -3.51 -26.88 33.92
N THR A 34 -3.44 -26.31 35.13
CA THR A 34 -4.13 -25.05 35.46
C THR A 34 -3.46 -23.85 34.79
N ILE A 35 -2.13 -23.86 34.66
CA ILE A 35 -1.36 -22.78 33.99
C ILE A 35 -1.64 -22.74 32.48
N PHE A 36 -1.76 -23.91 31.84
CA PHE A 36 -2.12 -23.98 30.42
C PHE A 36 -3.56 -23.50 30.15
N ALA A 37 -4.50 -23.80 31.05
CA ALA A 37 -5.89 -23.36 30.91
C ALA A 37 -6.04 -21.83 31.03
N THR A 38 -5.30 -21.18 31.94
CA THR A 38 -5.36 -19.72 32.12
C THR A 38 -4.64 -18.96 31.02
N ALA A 39 -3.52 -19.47 30.48
CA ALA A 39 -2.84 -18.87 29.35
C ALA A 39 -3.70 -18.89 28.07
N CYS A 40 -4.48 -19.95 27.86
CA CYS A 40 -5.36 -20.09 26.69
C CYS A 40 -6.57 -19.12 26.76
N LEU A 41 -7.15 -18.93 27.95
CA LEU A 41 -8.22 -17.95 28.19
C LEU A 41 -7.74 -16.50 28.03
N CYS A 42 -6.49 -16.20 28.41
CA CYS A 42 -5.90 -14.88 28.21
C CYS A 42 -5.63 -14.59 26.71
N TRP A 43 -5.25 -15.61 25.94
CA TRP A 43 -5.05 -15.48 24.49
C TRP A 43 -6.37 -15.31 23.72
N LEU A 44 -7.44 -15.98 24.16
CA LEU A 44 -8.79 -15.81 23.58
C LEU A 44 -9.37 -14.41 23.82
N LEU A 45 -9.08 -13.76 24.96
CA LEU A 45 -9.51 -12.38 25.22
C LEU A 45 -8.79 -11.33 24.36
N ILE A 46 -7.57 -11.62 23.89
CA ILE A 46 -6.83 -10.73 22.97
C ILE A 46 -7.43 -10.80 21.56
N ILE A 47 -7.89 -11.98 21.11
CA ILE A 47 -8.49 -12.13 19.77
C ILE A 47 -9.86 -11.43 19.67
N VAL A 48 -10.66 -11.45 20.74
CA VAL A 48 -11.98 -10.77 20.74
C VAL A 48 -11.87 -9.24 20.80
N SER A 49 -10.70 -8.67 21.13
CA SER A 49 -10.51 -7.20 21.12
C SER A 49 -10.15 -6.63 19.75
N VAL A 50 -9.91 -7.46 18.72
CA VAL A 50 -9.52 -7.00 17.37
C VAL A 50 -10.74 -6.74 16.48
N GLU A 51 -11.89 -7.33 16.77
CA GLU A 51 -13.11 -7.17 15.97
C GLU A 51 -14.07 -6.17 16.61
N THR A 52 -13.77 -4.87 16.44
CA THR A 52 -14.73 -3.77 16.21
C THR A 52 -14.05 -2.42 16.44
N ILE A 53 -12.97 -2.14 15.69
CA ILE A 53 -12.80 -0.76 15.23
C ILE A 53 -13.91 -0.57 14.20
N SER A 54 -15.08 -0.19 14.70
CA SER A 54 -16.12 0.42 13.88
C SER A 54 -15.49 1.71 13.37
N TYR A 55 -14.83 1.65 12.22
CA TYR A 55 -14.49 2.85 11.48
C TYR A 55 -15.82 3.57 11.29
N PRO A 56 -16.03 4.78 11.82
CA PRO A 56 -17.17 5.55 11.41
C PRO A 56 -17.03 5.70 9.90
N SER A 57 -17.88 4.98 9.16
CA SER A 57 -18.07 5.09 7.72
C SER A 57 -18.71 6.44 7.38
N ASN A 58 -18.10 7.54 7.83
CA ASN A 58 -18.01 8.70 6.97
C ASN A 58 -17.09 8.24 5.85
N MET A 59 -17.64 7.62 4.80
CA MET A 59 -16.94 7.51 3.53
C MET A 59 -16.69 8.94 3.08
N ALA A 60 -15.57 9.52 3.53
CA ALA A 60 -15.04 10.73 2.96
C ALA A 60 -14.99 10.46 1.46
N LYS A 61 -15.77 11.22 0.69
CA LYS A 61 -15.93 11.00 -0.74
C LYS A 61 -14.54 10.99 -1.37
N THR A 62 -14.07 9.81 -1.78
CA THR A 62 -12.76 9.69 -2.41
C THR A 62 -12.78 10.43 -3.74
N ILE A 63 -11.80 11.31 -3.94
CA ILE A 63 -11.67 12.11 -5.16
C ILE A 63 -10.74 11.39 -6.12
N SER A 64 -11.24 11.07 -7.30
CA SER A 64 -10.50 10.40 -8.36
C SER A 64 -9.58 11.36 -9.11
N VAL A 65 -8.37 10.91 -9.41
CA VAL A 65 -7.33 11.63 -10.13
C VAL A 65 -6.82 10.77 -11.29
N LEU A 66 -6.70 11.33 -12.48
CA LEU A 66 -5.99 10.70 -13.59
C LEU A 66 -4.55 11.23 -13.61
N SER A 67 -3.56 10.34 -13.63
CA SER A 67 -2.17 10.74 -13.80
C SER A 67 -1.76 10.57 -15.26
N LEU A 68 -1.27 11.63 -15.90
CA LEU A 68 -0.62 11.58 -17.19
C LEU A 68 0.90 11.54 -16.94
N SER A 69 1.53 10.36 -17.04
CA SER A 69 2.94 10.19 -16.65
C SER A 69 3.67 9.18 -17.52
N GLN A 70 4.87 9.53 -17.98
CA GLN A 70 5.83 8.62 -18.61
C GLN A 70 6.58 7.77 -17.57
N ASN A 71 6.51 8.12 -16.29
CA ASN A 71 7.16 7.42 -15.21
C ASN A 71 6.12 6.89 -14.21
N ARG A 72 5.83 5.60 -14.30
CA ARG A 72 4.86 4.92 -13.42
C ARG A 72 5.29 4.90 -11.95
N MET A 73 6.59 4.89 -11.68
CA MET A 73 7.09 4.94 -10.29
C MET A 73 6.81 6.29 -9.66
N ALA A 74 6.94 7.39 -10.41
CA ALA A 74 6.57 8.72 -9.93
C ALA A 74 5.06 8.81 -9.65
N ALA A 75 4.23 8.32 -10.57
CA ALA A 75 2.77 8.28 -10.37
C ALA A 75 2.39 7.44 -9.14
N ARG A 76 3.04 6.29 -8.92
CA ARG A 76 2.83 5.45 -7.73
C ARG A 76 3.24 6.15 -6.44
N SER A 77 4.39 6.82 -6.44
CA SER A 77 4.83 7.61 -5.27
C SER A 77 3.82 8.70 -4.91
N ILE A 78 3.22 9.36 -5.90
CA ILE A 78 2.15 10.33 -5.68
C ILE A 78 0.90 9.63 -5.15
N HIS A 79 0.48 8.52 -5.78
CA HIS A 79 -0.68 7.74 -5.35
C HIS A 79 -0.61 7.37 -3.86
N ASP A 80 0.50 6.75 -3.45
CA ASP A 80 0.69 6.24 -2.09
C ASP A 80 0.69 7.38 -1.06
N HIS A 81 1.14 8.57 -1.46
CA HIS A 81 1.14 9.76 -0.61
C HIS A 81 -0.23 10.42 -0.49
N ILE A 82 -1.02 10.50 -1.58
CA ILE A 82 -2.32 11.19 -1.56
C ILE A 82 -3.48 10.31 -1.07
N GLN A 83 -3.33 8.98 -1.15
CA GLN A 83 -4.37 8.01 -0.79
C GLN A 83 -4.90 8.16 0.64
N PRO A 84 -4.04 8.28 1.68
CA PRO A 84 -4.50 8.49 3.05
C PRO A 84 -5.33 9.76 3.25
N HIS A 85 -5.19 10.73 2.33
CA HIS A 85 -5.89 12.00 2.39
C HIS A 85 -7.22 11.98 1.63
N GLY A 86 -7.65 10.85 1.06
CA GLY A 86 -8.92 10.71 0.36
C GLY A 86 -8.90 11.12 -1.12
N PHE A 87 -7.72 11.12 -1.75
CA PHE A 87 -7.57 11.19 -3.20
C PHE A 87 -7.09 9.84 -3.72
N VAL A 88 -7.47 9.44 -4.92
CA VAL A 88 -7.00 8.17 -5.51
C VAL A 88 -6.62 8.40 -6.97
N ILE A 89 -5.47 7.89 -7.37
CA ILE A 89 -5.12 7.80 -8.79
C ILE A 89 -5.87 6.60 -9.38
N SER A 90 -6.94 6.86 -10.12
CA SER A 90 -7.79 5.83 -10.74
C SER A 90 -7.21 5.28 -12.03
N GLY A 91 -6.29 6.02 -12.67
CA GLY A 91 -5.60 5.60 -13.87
C GLY A 91 -4.28 6.34 -14.06
N VAL A 92 -3.33 5.66 -14.71
CA VAL A 92 -2.11 6.27 -15.22
C VAL A 92 -2.13 6.14 -16.73
N LEU A 93 -2.22 7.27 -17.42
CA LEU A 93 -2.13 7.36 -18.87
C LEU A 93 -0.68 7.68 -19.26
N GLU A 94 -0.14 6.84 -20.12
CA GLU A 94 1.18 6.98 -20.70
C GLU A 94 0.98 7.19 -22.21
N SER A 95 1.15 8.43 -22.69
CA SER A 95 0.91 8.81 -24.08
C SER A 95 2.12 9.56 -24.60
N ASP A 96 3.01 8.86 -25.32
CA ASP A 96 4.18 9.47 -25.95
C ASP A 96 4.23 9.04 -27.44
N PRO A 97 3.92 9.95 -28.39
CA PRO A 97 3.57 11.36 -28.20
C PRO A 97 2.19 11.57 -27.53
N PHE A 98 1.93 12.77 -27.01
CA PHE A 98 0.65 13.09 -26.39
C PHE A 98 -0.52 13.00 -27.39
N SER A 99 -1.62 12.36 -26.95
CA SER A 99 -2.85 12.18 -27.73
C SER A 99 -4.05 12.67 -26.95
N ALA A 100 -4.64 13.79 -27.41
CA ALA A 100 -5.87 14.34 -26.85
C ALA A 100 -7.06 13.37 -26.92
N LYS A 101 -7.08 12.50 -27.95
CA LYS A 101 -8.14 11.48 -28.12
C LYS A 101 -8.05 10.40 -27.04
N ASP A 102 -6.85 9.93 -26.73
CA ASP A 102 -6.64 8.90 -25.72
C ASP A 102 -6.93 9.44 -24.32
N LEU A 103 -6.56 10.70 -24.05
CA LEU A 103 -6.97 11.40 -22.84
C LEU A 103 -8.50 11.49 -22.72
N ALA A 104 -9.18 11.94 -23.77
CA ALA A 104 -10.64 12.07 -23.75
C ALA A 104 -11.34 10.72 -23.55
N LEU A 105 -10.80 9.65 -24.14
CA LEU A 105 -11.30 8.28 -23.92
C LEU A 105 -11.06 7.84 -22.47
N ALA A 106 -9.84 8.02 -21.95
CA ALA A 106 -9.49 7.67 -20.57
C ALA A 106 -10.41 8.36 -19.55
N LEU A 107 -10.67 9.66 -19.72
CA LEU A 107 -11.59 10.42 -18.86
C LEU A 107 -13.02 9.86 -18.86
N LYS A 108 -13.48 9.33 -19.99
CA LYS A 108 -14.84 8.78 -20.15
C LYS A 108 -14.99 7.35 -19.60
N VAL A 109 -13.92 6.56 -19.59
CA VAL A 109 -13.98 5.13 -19.19
C VAL A 109 -13.57 4.91 -17.73
N LEU A 110 -12.83 5.83 -17.12
CA LEU A 110 -12.37 5.68 -15.75
C LEU A 110 -13.50 5.91 -14.75
N GLU A 111 -13.70 4.93 -13.88
CA GLU A 111 -14.60 5.01 -12.73
C GLU A 111 -13.80 4.72 -11.44
N PRO A 112 -13.92 5.53 -10.38
CA PRO A 112 -14.73 6.76 -10.30
C PRO A 112 -14.22 7.86 -11.24
N ARG A 113 -15.17 8.66 -11.76
CA ARG A 113 -14.88 9.79 -12.67
C ARG A 113 -13.78 10.71 -12.15
N PRO A 114 -12.69 10.93 -12.90
CA PRO A 114 -11.62 11.84 -12.51
C PRO A 114 -12.12 13.28 -12.30
N GLN A 115 -11.79 13.87 -11.14
CA GLN A 115 -12.01 15.29 -10.83
C GLN A 115 -10.71 16.10 -10.93
N ALA A 116 -9.56 15.43 -11.08
CA ALA A 116 -8.32 16.10 -11.42
C ALA A 116 -7.48 15.30 -12.40
N VAL A 117 -6.63 16.01 -13.14
CA VAL A 117 -5.56 15.42 -13.95
C VAL A 117 -4.22 15.94 -13.45
N VAL A 118 -3.30 15.03 -13.11
CA VAL A 118 -1.92 15.38 -12.76
C VAL A 118 -1.03 15.07 -13.96
N VAL A 119 -0.48 16.12 -14.58
CA VAL A 119 0.42 16.03 -15.72
C VAL A 119 1.86 15.99 -15.24
N GLY A 120 2.53 14.89 -15.54
CA GLY A 120 3.91 14.65 -15.17
C GLY A 120 4.91 15.56 -15.90
N ARG A 121 6.13 15.55 -15.39
CA ARG A 121 7.25 16.37 -15.90
C ARG A 121 7.54 16.16 -17.39
N GLY A 122 7.46 14.92 -17.87
CA GLY A 122 7.84 14.56 -19.25
C GLY A 122 6.95 15.12 -20.37
N TYR A 123 5.88 15.84 -20.04
CA TYR A 123 5.01 16.53 -20.99
C TYR A 123 5.31 18.02 -21.01
N SER A 124 5.22 18.66 -22.18
CA SER A 124 5.48 20.10 -22.33
C SER A 124 4.34 20.96 -21.75
N GLU A 125 4.56 22.28 -21.64
CA GLU A 125 3.49 23.20 -21.24
C GLU A 125 2.40 23.31 -22.31
N GLU A 126 2.75 23.22 -23.60
CA GLU A 126 1.78 23.21 -24.70
C GLU A 126 0.89 21.95 -24.66
N GLU A 127 1.45 20.80 -24.27
CA GLU A 127 0.69 19.58 -24.03
C GLU A 127 -0.19 19.73 -22.79
N ALA A 128 0.33 20.32 -21.71
CA ALA A 128 -0.48 20.61 -20.51
C ALA A 128 -1.65 21.56 -20.82
N ASP A 129 -1.49 22.54 -21.70
CA ASP A 129 -2.57 23.40 -22.20
C ASP A 129 -3.61 22.62 -23.00
N GLN A 130 -3.18 21.66 -23.82
CA GLN A 130 -4.11 20.76 -24.50
C GLN A 130 -4.89 19.89 -23.51
N VAL A 131 -4.23 19.35 -22.49
CA VAL A 131 -4.88 18.59 -21.40
C VAL A 131 -5.93 19.45 -20.71
N ARG A 132 -5.61 20.71 -20.39
CA ARG A 132 -6.56 21.67 -19.78
C ARG A 132 -7.80 21.85 -20.65
N ARG A 133 -7.63 22.06 -21.97
CA ARG A 133 -8.77 22.22 -22.90
C ARG A 133 -9.66 20.98 -22.93
N VAL A 134 -9.07 19.80 -23.11
CA VAL A 134 -9.81 18.53 -23.15
C VAL A 134 -10.53 18.26 -21.82
N PHE A 135 -9.86 18.52 -20.70
CA PHE A 135 -10.42 18.29 -19.39
C PHE A 135 -11.55 19.27 -19.06
N VAL A 136 -11.46 20.54 -19.46
CA VAL A 136 -12.54 21.52 -19.31
C VAL A 136 -13.79 21.11 -20.09
N GLU A 137 -13.63 20.66 -21.33
CA GLU A 137 -14.74 20.15 -22.15
C GLU A 137 -15.39 18.92 -21.48
N TYR A 138 -14.58 17.95 -21.05
CA TYR A 138 -15.05 16.79 -20.30
C TYR A 138 -15.78 17.18 -19.00
N ALA A 139 -15.20 18.09 -18.21
CA ALA A 139 -15.75 18.51 -16.92
C ALA A 139 -17.11 19.21 -17.09
N HIS A 140 -17.24 20.03 -18.14
CA HIS A 140 -18.51 20.62 -18.55
C HIS A 140 -19.54 19.55 -18.95
N ASP A 141 -19.15 18.59 -19.79
CA ASP A 141 -20.05 17.53 -20.30
C ASP A 141 -20.61 16.63 -19.19
N VAL A 142 -19.80 16.33 -18.18
CA VAL A 142 -20.21 15.45 -17.06
C VAL A 142 -20.69 16.21 -15.82
N GLY A 143 -20.70 17.55 -15.88
CA GLY A 143 -21.22 18.41 -14.81
C GLY A 143 -20.38 18.40 -13.53
N ILE A 144 -19.05 18.35 -13.64
CA ILE A 144 -18.13 18.39 -12.48
C ILE A 144 -17.25 19.64 -12.51
N THR A 145 -16.82 20.07 -11.32
CA THR A 145 -15.72 21.02 -11.18
C THR A 145 -14.43 20.22 -10.92
N GLY A 146 -13.37 20.51 -11.67
CA GLY A 146 -12.10 19.81 -11.52
C GLY A 146 -10.90 20.71 -11.82
N THR A 147 -9.70 20.14 -11.72
CA THR A 147 -8.46 20.87 -11.95
C THR A 147 -7.42 20.05 -12.72
N VAL A 148 -6.52 20.74 -13.42
CA VAL A 148 -5.34 20.14 -14.05
C VAL A 148 -4.08 20.69 -13.38
N ILE A 149 -3.27 19.81 -12.83
CA ILE A 149 -2.05 20.12 -12.09
C ILE A 149 -0.86 19.69 -12.93
N LYS A 150 -0.05 20.65 -13.40
CA LYS A 150 1.18 20.38 -14.15
C LYS A 150 2.38 20.42 -13.21
N ILE A 151 3.16 19.35 -13.19
CA ILE A 151 4.49 19.31 -12.60
C ILE A 151 5.47 19.80 -13.66
N SER A 152 5.76 21.10 -13.66
CA SER A 152 6.73 21.70 -14.60
C SER A 152 8.17 21.46 -14.16
N ASP A 153 9.13 21.77 -15.03
CA ASP A 153 10.56 21.71 -14.66
C ASP A 153 10.88 22.69 -13.52
N GLU A 154 10.30 23.89 -13.53
CA GLU A 154 10.50 24.90 -12.48
C GLU A 154 9.93 24.44 -11.13
N VAL A 155 8.78 23.74 -11.13
CA VAL A 155 8.24 23.13 -9.92
C VAL A 155 9.20 22.06 -9.41
N PHE A 156 9.69 21.22 -10.32
CA PHE A 156 10.59 20.12 -9.96
C PHE A 156 11.92 20.61 -9.38
N GLU A 157 12.50 21.66 -9.95
CA GLU A 157 13.74 22.28 -9.48
C GLU A 157 13.54 23.02 -8.15
N ARG A 158 12.40 23.68 -7.96
CA ARG A 158 12.10 24.44 -6.74
C ARG A 158 11.78 23.53 -5.54
N VAL A 159 10.95 22.51 -5.77
CA VAL A 159 10.42 21.64 -4.72
C VAL A 159 11.37 20.47 -4.46
N GLY A 160 12.05 19.97 -5.51
CA GLY A 160 12.85 18.77 -5.42
C GLY A 160 12.02 17.50 -5.59
N LYS A 161 12.66 16.44 -6.08
CA LYS A 161 12.00 15.17 -6.47
C LYS A 161 11.19 14.53 -5.32
N GLU A 162 11.73 14.56 -4.11
CA GLU A 162 11.16 13.86 -2.94
C GLU A 162 9.88 14.53 -2.43
N ASP A 163 9.76 15.85 -2.62
CA ASP A 163 8.64 16.64 -2.11
C ASP A 163 7.52 16.86 -3.14
N ILE A 164 7.68 16.36 -4.38
CA ILE A 164 6.62 16.42 -5.41
C ILE A 164 5.29 15.80 -4.94
N PRO A 165 5.25 14.62 -4.30
CA PRO A 165 4.00 14.05 -3.80
C PRO A 165 3.27 15.00 -2.83
N SER A 166 4.01 15.61 -1.91
CA SER A 166 3.49 16.59 -0.94
C SER A 166 2.95 17.83 -1.66
N TRP A 167 3.70 18.37 -2.62
CA TRP A 167 3.25 19.51 -3.42
C TRP A 167 1.99 19.22 -4.24
N VAL A 168 1.89 18.03 -4.84
CA VAL A 168 0.67 17.61 -5.57
C VAL A 168 -0.52 17.52 -4.62
N LEU A 169 -0.32 16.98 -3.41
CA LEU A 169 -1.37 16.92 -2.39
C LEU A 169 -1.89 18.32 -2.03
N GLU A 170 -0.99 19.28 -1.79
CA GLU A 170 -1.35 20.68 -1.51
C GLU A 170 -2.18 21.27 -2.65
N GLN A 171 -1.78 21.07 -3.90
CA GLN A 171 -2.54 21.55 -5.04
C GLN A 171 -3.93 20.91 -5.11
N LEU A 172 -4.05 19.60 -4.86
CA LEU A 172 -5.35 18.91 -4.85
C LEU A 172 -6.27 19.43 -3.75
N GLN A 173 -5.75 19.63 -2.54
CA GLN A 173 -6.52 20.17 -1.41
C GLN A 173 -7.00 21.60 -1.70
N LYS A 174 -6.09 22.47 -2.15
CA LYS A 174 -6.41 23.86 -2.51
C LYS A 174 -7.56 23.97 -3.52
N HIS A 175 -7.54 23.14 -4.57
CA HIS A 175 -8.50 23.27 -5.66
C HIS A 175 -9.80 22.49 -5.44
N LEU A 176 -9.79 21.42 -4.65
CA LEU A 176 -10.95 20.52 -4.53
C LEU A 176 -11.55 20.44 -3.12
N ARG A 177 -10.88 20.99 -2.10
CA ARG A 177 -11.40 21.08 -0.73
C ARG A 177 -11.61 22.50 -0.23
N GLY A 178 -10.94 23.49 -0.82
CA GLY A 178 -11.19 24.90 -0.52
C GLY A 178 -10.69 25.36 0.85
N ASP A 179 -9.71 24.64 1.42
CA ASP A 179 -8.98 25.03 2.63
C ASP A 179 -7.89 26.08 2.33
#